data_AF-A0A3N7A9R2-F1
#
_entry.id   AF-A0A3N7A9R2-F1
#
_cell.length_a   1.000
_cell.length_b   1.000
_cell.length_c   1.000
_cell.angle_alpha   90.00
_cell.angle_beta   90.00
_cell.angle_gamma   90.00
#
_symmetry.space_group_name_H-M   'P 1'
#
loop_
_entity.id
_entity.type
_entity.pdbx_description
1 polymer ?
#
loop_
_entity_poly.entity_id
_entity_poly.type
_entity_poly.pdbx_seq_one_letter_code
_entity_poly.pdbx_strand_id
1 'polypeptide(L)'
;MPQKIKHTSKQVSMFLLHLVVFAIANVIMWYTLYKGETGWVYPWPAWVTAAWGLMVVGHACTIWANFEDKGMDVFKKQLNN
;
A
#
# COMPACT_ATOMS: atom_id res chain seq x y z
N MET A 1 10.45 -25.54 -0.14
CA MET A 1 10.27 -24.09 -0.31
C MET A 1 8.82 -23.74 0.01
N PRO A 2 8.54 -22.63 0.72
CA PRO A 2 7.17 -22.20 0.98
C PRO A 2 6.46 -21.86 -0.34
N GLN A 3 5.21 -22.27 -0.50
CA GLN A 3 4.48 -22.01 -1.75
C GLN A 3 3.97 -20.58 -1.77
N LYS A 4 3.96 -19.96 -2.96
CA LYS A 4 3.42 -18.62 -3.13
C LYS A 4 1.88 -18.67 -3.10
N ILE A 5 1.27 -17.86 -2.24
CA ILE A 5 -0.19 -17.78 -2.16
C ILE A 5 -0.71 -16.99 -3.36
N LYS A 6 -1.65 -17.55 -4.11
CA LYS A 6 -2.30 -16.86 -5.22
C LYS A 6 -3.17 -15.73 -4.67
N HIS A 7 -3.02 -14.54 -5.24
CA HIS A 7 -3.88 -13.41 -4.91
C HIS A 7 -5.27 -13.59 -5.54
N THR A 8 -6.28 -13.01 -4.90
CA THR A 8 -7.64 -12.94 -5.41
C THR A 8 -7.85 -11.68 -6.25
N SER A 9 -8.77 -11.71 -7.19
CA SER A 9 -9.14 -10.52 -7.99
C SER A 9 -9.64 -9.37 -7.12
N LYS A 10 -10.30 -9.67 -5.99
CA LYS A 10 -10.77 -8.67 -5.03
C LYS A 10 -9.60 -7.93 -4.36
N GLN A 11 -8.54 -8.64 -3.96
CA GLN A 11 -7.33 -8.02 -3.39
C GLN A 11 -6.69 -7.05 -4.39
N VAL A 12 -6.53 -7.49 -5.65
CA VAL A 12 -5.96 -6.64 -6.70
C VAL A 12 -6.84 -5.42 -6.98
N SER A 13 -8.16 -5.59 -7.07
CA SER A 13 -9.10 -4.47 -7.28
C SER A 13 -9.04 -3.45 -6.15
N MET A 14 -8.94 -3.90 -4.90
CA MET A 14 -8.82 -2.98 -3.76
C MET A 14 -7.48 -2.24 -3.78
N PHE A 15 -6.38 -2.91 -4.13
CA PHE A 15 -5.10 -2.22 -4.33
C PHE A 15 -5.16 -1.15 -5.41
N LEU A 16 -5.76 -1.47 -6.57
CA LEU A 16 -5.93 -0.50 -7.65
C LEU A 16 -6.76 0.73 -7.21
N LEU A 17 -7.82 0.52 -6.43
CA LEU A 17 -8.58 1.62 -5.85
C LEU A 17 -7.70 2.52 -4.97
N HIS A 18 -6.90 1.93 -4.06
CA HIS A 18 -5.99 2.69 -3.21
C HIS A 18 -4.95 3.46 -4.03
N LEU A 19 -4.41 2.84 -5.09
CA LEU A 19 -3.44 3.47 -5.98
C LEU A 19 -4.04 4.67 -6.72
N VAL A 20 -5.26 4.54 -7.23
CA VAL A 20 -5.98 5.63 -7.91
C VAL A 20 -6.29 6.78 -6.95
N VAL A 21 -6.82 6.47 -5.76
CA VAL A 21 -7.11 7.49 -4.74
C VAL A 21 -5.81 8.19 -4.29
N PHE A 22 -4.73 7.44 -4.08
CA PHE A 22 -3.42 7.98 -3.78
C PHE A 22 -2.96 8.97 -4.87
N ALA A 23 -3.04 8.57 -6.14
CA ALA A 23 -2.62 9.44 -7.26
C ALA A 23 -3.44 10.74 -7.31
N ILE A 24 -4.77 10.64 -7.24
CA ILE A 24 -5.67 11.80 -7.29
C ILE A 24 -5.42 12.75 -6.10
N ALA A 25 -5.33 12.22 -4.88
CA ALA A 25 -5.12 13.02 -3.69
C ALA A 25 -3.78 13.77 -3.74
N ASN A 26 -2.71 13.10 -4.21
CA ASN A 26 -1.41 13.74 -4.37
C ASN A 26 -1.45 14.86 -5.42
N VAL A 27 -2.07 14.61 -6.58
CA VAL A 27 -2.22 15.65 -7.61
C VAL A 27 -2.95 16.87 -7.05
N ILE A 28 -4.05 16.67 -6.32
CA ILE A 28 -4.81 17.77 -5.71
C ILE A 28 -3.96 18.54 -4.68
N MET A 29 -3.25 17.83 -3.80
CA MET A 29 -2.38 18.46 -2.78
C MET A 29 -1.28 19.30 -3.41
N TRP A 30 -0.54 18.72 -4.35
CA TRP A 30 0.58 19.40 -5.02
C TRP A 30 0.10 20.57 -5.88
N TYR A 31 -1.03 20.40 -6.57
CA TYR A 31 -1.67 21.50 -7.29
C TYR A 31 -2.06 22.64 -6.33
N THR A 32 -2.68 22.31 -5.20
CA THR A 32 -3.10 23.30 -4.21
C THR A 32 -1.92 24.07 -3.61
N LEU A 33 -0.78 23.39 -3.40
CA LEU A 33 0.45 24.03 -2.92
C LEU A 33 0.97 25.10 -3.88
N TYR A 34 1.03 24.79 -5.18
CA TYR A 34 1.67 25.68 -6.17
C TYR A 34 0.69 26.62 -6.87
N LYS A 35 -0.61 26.53 -6.58
CA LYS A 35 -1.63 27.34 -7.23
C LYS A 35 -1.47 28.81 -6.84
N GLY A 36 -1.00 29.63 -7.78
CA GLY A 36 -0.90 31.08 -7.61
C GLY A 36 0.38 31.55 -6.92
N GLU A 37 1.33 30.65 -6.70
CA GLU A 37 2.60 30.96 -6.03
C GLU A 37 3.63 31.47 -7.04
N THR A 38 4.22 32.63 -6.75
CA THR A 38 5.25 33.27 -7.59
C THR A 38 6.67 33.10 -7.03
N GLY A 39 6.79 32.47 -5.85
CA GLY A 39 8.04 32.32 -5.11
C GLY A 39 8.24 30.90 -4.59
N TRP A 40 9.27 30.72 -3.76
CA TRP A 40 9.54 29.43 -3.13
C TRP A 40 8.52 29.14 -2.04
N VAL A 41 7.93 27.95 -2.08
CA VAL A 41 7.00 27.44 -1.07
C VAL A 41 7.52 26.12 -0.52
N TYR A 42 7.43 25.96 0.80
CA TYR A 42 7.82 24.74 1.46
C TYR A 42 6.97 23.55 0.98
N PRO A 43 7.58 22.50 0.39
CA PRO A 43 6.86 21.39 -0.22
C PRO A 43 6.36 20.38 0.83
N TRP A 44 5.51 20.82 1.76
CA TRP A 44 4.93 19.98 2.81
C TRP A 44 4.20 18.72 2.29
N PRO A 45 3.58 18.69 1.07
CA PRO A 45 2.96 17.48 0.55
C PRO A 45 3.94 16.31 0.41
N ALA A 46 5.25 16.59 0.26
CA ALA A 46 6.27 15.56 0.07
C ALA A 46 6.28 14.50 1.17
N TRP A 47 6.12 14.90 2.44
CA TRP A 47 6.10 13.97 3.57
C TRP A 47 4.87 13.06 3.53
N VAL A 48 3.72 13.60 3.14
CA VAL A 48 2.47 12.85 2.99
C VAL A 48 2.57 11.89 1.81
N THR A 49 3.07 12.35 0.66
CA THR A 49 3.34 11.52 -0.52
C THR A 49 4.25 10.35 -0.14
N ALA A 50 5.33 10.60 0.60
CA ALA A 50 6.28 9.57 1.01
C ALA A 50 5.65 8.55 1.97
N ALA A 51 4.99 9.01 3.05
CA ALA A 51 4.37 8.14 4.04
C ALA A 51 3.26 7.27 3.42
N TRP A 52 2.38 7.87 2.63
CA TRP A 52 1.29 7.14 1.97
C TRP A 52 1.82 6.25 0.83
N GLY A 53 2.84 6.69 0.11
CA GLY A 53 3.50 5.88 -0.91
C GLY A 53 4.09 4.60 -0.32
N LEU A 54 4.73 4.69 0.86
CA LEU A 54 5.22 3.52 1.58
C LEU A 54 4.09 2.56 1.97
N MET A 55 2.91 3.08 2.35
CA MET A 55 1.73 2.25 2.62
C MET A 55 1.20 1.56 1.36
N VAL A 56 1.23 2.20 0.20
CA VAL A 56 0.87 1.57 -1.09
C VAL A 56 1.86 0.44 -1.43
N VAL A 57 3.16 0.67 -1.24
CA VAL A 57 4.18 -0.38 -1.42
C VAL A 57 3.96 -1.53 -0.44
N GLY A 58 3.69 -1.22 0.84
CA GLY A 58 3.36 -2.23 1.85
C GLY A 58 2.14 -3.05 1.45
N HIS A 59 1.07 -2.41 0.95
CA HIS A 59 -0.12 -3.10 0.45
C HIS A 59 0.20 -3.99 -0.77
N ALA A 60 1.07 -3.55 -1.67
CA ALA A 60 1.53 -4.40 -2.76
C ALA A 60 2.24 -5.66 -2.23
N CYS A 61 3.12 -5.49 -1.23
CA CYS A 61 3.78 -6.62 -0.57
C CYS A 61 2.77 -7.58 0.07
N THR A 62 1.71 -7.09 0.72
CA THR A 62 0.68 -7.96 1.31
C THR A 62 -0.21 -8.66 0.28
N ILE A 63 -0.05 -8.41 -1.01
CA ILE A 63 -0.77 -9.13 -2.07
C ILE A 63 0.18 -10.08 -2.81
N TRP A 64 1.35 -9.59 -3.21
CA TRP A 64 2.24 -10.31 -4.12
C TRP A 64 3.44 -10.97 -3.44
N ALA A 65 3.72 -10.64 -2.18
CA ALA A 65 4.80 -11.23 -1.39
C ALA A 65 4.30 -12.15 -0.27
N ASN A 66 3.11 -12.74 -0.42
CA ASN A 66 2.59 -13.76 0.50
C ASN A 66 3.03 -15.16 0.13
N PHE A 67 3.45 -15.90 1.17
CA PHE A 67 3.86 -17.29 1.08
C PHE A 67 3.20 -18.09 2.20
N GLU A 68 3.06 -19.40 2.00
CA GLU A 68 2.58 -20.31 3.04
C GLU A 68 3.53 -20.33 4.24
N ASP A 69 2.94 -20.25 5.44
CA ASP A 69 3.65 -20.45 6.71
C ASP A 69 3.28 -21.81 7.30
N LYS A 70 4.20 -22.78 7.20
CA LYS A 70 4.03 -24.13 7.76
C LYS A 70 3.96 -24.13 9.29
N GLY A 71 4.53 -23.13 9.97
CA GLY A 71 4.45 -22.99 11.42
C GLY A 71 3.01 -22.76 11.89
N MET A 72 2.21 -22.09 11.06
CA MET A 72 0.80 -21.84 11.33
C MET A 72 -0.03 -23.13 11.44
N ASP A 73 0.28 -24.14 10.63
CA ASP A 73 -0.43 -25.43 10.66
C ASP A 73 -0.09 -26.23 11.93
N VAL A 74 1.17 -26.18 12.37
CA VAL A 74 1.60 -26.78 13.64
C VAL A 74 0.90 -26.13 14.82
N PHE A 75 0.84 -24.80 14.84
CA PHE A 75 0.13 -24.03 15.87
C PHE A 75 -1.37 -24.38 15.92
N LYS A 76 -2.05 -24.43 14.77
CA LYS A 76 -3.46 -24.84 14.69
C LYS A 76 -3.69 -26.26 15.21
N LYS A 77 -2.76 -27.18 14.94
CA LYS A 77 -2.82 -28.55 15.46
C LYS A 77 -2.68 -28.60 16.98
N GLN A 78 -1.82 -27.77 17.56
CA GLN A 78 -1.66 -27.65 19.01
C GLN A 78 -2.89 -27.04 19.69
N LEU A 79 -3.56 -26.08 19.04
CA LEU A 79 -4.78 -25.44 19.56
C LEU A 79 -5.99 -26.37 19.64
N ASN A 80 -6.02 -27.40 18.80
CA ASN A 80 -7.14 -28.35 18.71
C ASN A 80 -6.87 -29.68 19.45
N ASN A 81 -5.73 -29.80 20.14
CA ASN A 81 -5.34 -30.94 20.97
C ASN A 81 -5.38 -30.56 22.45
#